data_AF-A0A7W1ARM2-F1
#
_entry.id   AF-A0A7W1ARM2-F1
#
_cell.length_a   1.000
_cell.length_b   1.000
_cell.length_c   1.000
_cell.angle_alpha   90.00
_cell.angle_beta   90.00
_cell.angle_gamma   90.00
#
_symmetry.space_group_name_H-M   'P 1'
#
loop_
_entity.id
_entity.type
_entity.pdbx_description
1 polymer ?
#
loop_
_entity_poly.entity_id
_entity_poly.type
_entity_poly.pdbx_seq_one_letter_code
_entity_poly.pdbx_strand_id
1 'polypeptide(L)'
;LGAGLLALAAFSGLGPDPSFSPVAAAAVAGLAAVALPRVGWLVAATAVCLWLATEGGQPGTAVVLACALAITPLLLPKAGMLWSAPALAPLLGAVGIAPMFVGLATLAPTPRRRAGLGAAGFAWLALCEVLTERDLLFGAADGTLARARWEGSAVNAVGDAVVPLLSTPALAPALVWAVLALLLPLFARGRWAAADMLVAGAWTVGLVAAHAALGDALSGAGPGLAQGVVVGAALGAVVAVTVGLLPSWSYERHHTPRAGRGSRSRTTLSPDR
;
A
#
# COMPACT_ATOMS: atom_id res chain seq x y z
N LEU A 1 -1.42 -13.28 -8.63
CA LEU A 1 -0.40 -12.58 -9.47
C LEU A 1 0.57 -11.75 -8.63
N GLY A 2 0.13 -10.72 -7.89
CA GLY A 2 1.03 -9.88 -7.08
C GLY A 2 1.97 -10.65 -6.13
N ALA A 3 1.45 -11.64 -5.39
CA ALA A 3 2.26 -12.50 -4.52
C ALA A 3 3.38 -13.26 -5.26
N GLY A 4 3.09 -13.75 -6.47
CA GLY A 4 4.07 -14.47 -7.29
C GLY A 4 5.17 -13.54 -7.80
N LEU A 5 4.82 -12.32 -8.24
CA LEU A 5 5.79 -11.31 -8.65
C LEU A 5 6.70 -10.88 -7.48
N LEU A 6 6.13 -10.75 -6.28
CA LEU A 6 6.92 -10.43 -5.08
C LEU A 6 7.87 -11.56 -4.71
N ALA A 7 7.41 -12.81 -4.77
CA ALA A 7 8.26 -13.97 -4.55
C ALA A 7 9.39 -14.01 -5.59
N LEU A 8 9.09 -13.78 -6.87
CA LEU A 8 10.10 -13.74 -7.93
C LEU A 8 11.15 -12.65 -7.67
N ALA A 9 10.70 -11.43 -7.37
CA ALA A 9 11.60 -10.31 -7.08
C ALA A 9 12.50 -10.59 -5.86
N ALA A 10 11.97 -11.24 -4.83
CA ALA A 10 12.74 -11.63 -3.65
C ALA A 10 13.80 -12.69 -4.00
N PHE A 11 13.44 -13.74 -4.74
CA PHE A 11 14.38 -14.78 -5.14
C PHE A 11 15.47 -14.26 -6.09
N SER A 12 15.17 -13.29 -6.96
CA SER A 12 16.13 -12.77 -7.93
C SER A 12 17.00 -11.62 -7.40
N GLY A 13 16.56 -10.93 -6.34
CA GLY A 13 17.14 -9.65 -5.95
C GLY A 13 17.61 -9.54 -4.50
N LEU A 14 17.20 -10.45 -3.62
CA LEU A 14 17.53 -10.35 -2.19
C LEU A 14 18.59 -11.37 -1.77
N GLY A 15 18.48 -12.64 -2.15
CA GLY A 15 19.41 -13.69 -1.75
C GLY A 15 20.33 -14.18 -2.87
N PRO A 16 21.22 -15.16 -2.57
CA PRO A 16 21.98 -15.87 -3.59
C PRO A 16 21.06 -16.70 -4.52
N ASP A 17 21.60 -17.21 -5.63
CA ASP A 17 20.83 -18.02 -6.57
C ASP A 17 20.24 -19.28 -5.88
N PRO A 18 18.91 -19.48 -5.92
CA PRO A 18 18.29 -20.64 -5.28
C PRO A 18 18.62 -21.94 -6.02
N SER A 19 18.60 -23.05 -5.27
CA SER A 19 18.78 -24.41 -5.78
C SER A 19 17.63 -24.90 -6.67
N PHE A 20 16.51 -24.17 -6.68
CA PHE A 20 15.28 -24.46 -7.42
C PHE A 20 14.97 -23.33 -8.41
N SER A 21 14.06 -23.58 -9.36
CA SER A 21 13.62 -22.56 -10.32
C SER A 21 12.82 -21.45 -9.63
N PRO A 22 13.31 -20.18 -9.61
CA PRO A 22 12.59 -19.05 -9.01
C PRO A 22 11.23 -18.81 -9.68
N VAL A 23 11.18 -18.97 -11.00
CA VAL A 23 9.98 -18.74 -11.82
C VAL A 23 8.90 -19.78 -11.48
N ALA A 24 9.28 -21.04 -11.30
CA ALA A 24 8.33 -22.09 -10.91
C ALA A 24 7.77 -21.83 -9.50
N ALA A 25 8.64 -21.50 -8.53
CA ALA A 25 8.22 -21.17 -7.17
C ALA A 25 7.29 -19.95 -7.13
N ALA A 26 7.60 -18.90 -7.90
CA ALA A 26 6.78 -17.71 -8.06
C ALA A 26 5.41 -18.02 -8.69
N ALA A 27 5.36 -18.91 -9.69
CA ALA A 27 4.12 -19.34 -10.31
C ALA A 27 3.23 -20.08 -9.30
N VAL A 28 3.81 -21.01 -8.52
CA VAL A 28 3.09 -21.74 -7.46
C VAL A 28 2.54 -20.78 -6.40
N ALA A 29 3.37 -19.85 -5.91
CA ALA A 29 2.94 -18.81 -4.97
C ALA A 29 1.80 -17.95 -5.54
N GLY A 30 1.92 -17.58 -6.82
CA GLY A 30 0.91 -16.82 -7.54
C GLY A 30 -0.43 -17.56 -7.65
N LEU A 31 -0.41 -18.86 -7.97
CA LEU A 31 -1.59 -19.72 -8.05
C LEU A 31 -2.22 -19.96 -6.67
N ALA A 32 -1.40 -20.23 -5.64
CA ALA A 32 -1.86 -20.40 -4.27
C ALA A 32 -2.57 -19.14 -3.74
N ALA A 33 -2.01 -17.96 -4.01
CA ALA A 33 -2.64 -16.68 -3.65
C ALA A 33 -3.86 -16.32 -4.50
N VAL A 34 -4.09 -16.97 -5.65
CA VAL A 34 -5.35 -16.85 -6.39
C VAL A 34 -6.41 -17.79 -5.81
N ALA A 35 -6.03 -19.03 -5.49
CA ALA A 35 -6.95 -20.03 -4.95
C ALA A 35 -7.40 -19.72 -3.52
N LEU A 36 -6.44 -19.32 -2.66
CA LEU A 36 -6.67 -19.02 -1.25
C LEU A 36 -5.95 -17.71 -0.89
N PRO A 37 -6.54 -16.53 -1.18
CA PRO A 37 -5.80 -15.27 -1.17
C PRO A 37 -5.02 -14.94 0.08
N ARG A 38 -5.54 -15.27 1.27
CA ARG A 38 -4.85 -15.00 2.54
C ARG A 38 -3.83 -16.09 2.87
N VAL A 39 -4.24 -17.35 2.82
CA VAL A 39 -3.40 -18.48 3.20
C VAL A 39 -2.25 -18.64 2.22
N GLY A 40 -2.53 -18.61 0.92
CA GLY A 40 -1.51 -18.70 -0.13
C GLY A 40 -0.51 -17.55 -0.07
N TRP A 41 -0.96 -16.33 0.25
CA TRP A 41 -0.05 -15.19 0.43
C TRP A 41 0.83 -15.36 1.67
N LEU A 42 0.29 -15.78 2.82
CA LEU A 42 1.08 -16.01 4.04
C LEU A 42 2.07 -17.16 3.86
N VAL A 43 1.64 -18.26 3.24
CA VAL A 43 2.52 -19.40 2.96
C VAL A 43 3.66 -18.97 2.04
N ALA A 44 3.38 -18.21 0.98
CA ALA A 44 4.42 -17.70 0.08
C ALA A 44 5.38 -16.74 0.79
N ALA A 45 4.85 -15.80 1.58
CA ALA A 45 5.63 -14.86 2.40
C ALA A 45 6.57 -15.60 3.36
N THR A 46 6.03 -16.55 4.13
CA THR A 46 6.81 -17.38 5.07
C THR A 46 7.85 -18.22 4.34
N ALA A 47 7.51 -18.82 3.20
CA ALA A 47 8.44 -19.64 2.43
C ALA A 47 9.63 -18.82 1.91
N VAL A 48 9.40 -17.61 1.40
CA VAL A 48 10.47 -16.70 0.96
C VAL A 48 11.36 -16.28 2.15
N CYS A 49 10.77 -15.89 3.27
CA CYS A 49 11.56 -15.52 4.46
C CYS A 49 12.35 -16.70 5.03
N LEU A 50 11.76 -17.89 5.06
CA LEU A 50 12.44 -19.09 5.53
C LEU A 50 13.62 -19.45 4.62
N TRP A 51 13.42 -19.40 3.30
CA TRP A 51 14.49 -19.62 2.33
C TRP A 51 15.65 -18.63 2.53
N LEU A 52 15.36 -17.33 2.67
CA LEU A 52 16.40 -16.32 2.94
C LEU A 52 17.16 -16.62 4.24
N ALA A 53 16.46 -17.05 5.30
CA ALA A 53 17.06 -17.32 6.59
C ALA A 53 17.91 -18.60 6.63
N THR A 54 17.59 -19.61 5.81
CA THR A 54 18.25 -20.91 5.80
C THR A 54 19.22 -21.04 4.63
N GLU A 55 18.72 -21.38 3.44
CA GLU A 55 19.52 -21.62 2.24
C GLU A 55 20.19 -20.34 1.74
N GLY A 56 19.50 -19.21 1.85
CA GLY A 56 20.03 -17.91 1.43
C GLY A 56 21.10 -17.35 2.35
N GLY A 57 21.26 -17.89 3.57
CA GLY A 57 22.26 -17.44 4.54
C GLY A 57 22.10 -15.97 4.99
N GLN A 58 20.92 -15.37 4.79
CA GLN A 58 20.64 -13.96 5.07
C GLN A 58 19.46 -13.80 6.06
N PRO A 59 19.61 -14.26 7.31
CA PRO A 59 18.55 -14.18 8.31
C PRO A 59 18.17 -12.74 8.66
N GLY A 60 19.09 -11.77 8.51
CA GLY A 60 18.79 -10.35 8.69
C GLY A 60 17.87 -9.79 7.61
N THR A 61 18.15 -10.09 6.34
CA THR A 61 17.26 -9.73 5.20
C THR A 61 15.88 -10.37 5.37
N ALA A 62 15.83 -11.63 5.83
CA ALA A 62 14.57 -12.31 6.13
C ALA A 62 13.74 -11.57 7.20
N VAL A 63 14.37 -11.04 8.25
CA VAL A 63 13.70 -10.26 9.30
C VAL A 63 13.12 -8.97 8.74
N VAL A 64 13.90 -8.17 8.01
CA VAL A 64 13.43 -6.89 7.47
C VAL A 64 12.31 -7.11 6.45
N LEU A 65 12.43 -8.13 5.59
CA LEU A 65 11.35 -8.53 4.67
C LEU A 65 10.11 -9.02 5.43
N ALA A 66 10.27 -9.80 6.49
CA ALA A 66 9.16 -10.24 7.33
C ALA A 66 8.44 -9.04 7.99
N CYS A 67 9.17 -8.01 8.43
CA CYS A 67 8.57 -6.77 8.90
C CYS A 67 7.71 -6.10 7.82
N ALA A 68 8.22 -5.97 6.59
CA ALA A 68 7.46 -5.40 5.48
C ALA A 68 6.20 -6.21 5.19
N LEU A 69 6.32 -7.54 5.15
CA LEU A 69 5.22 -8.46 4.92
C LEU A 69 4.19 -8.42 6.06
N ALA A 70 4.59 -8.25 7.31
CA ALA A 70 3.71 -8.23 8.47
C ALA A 70 2.85 -6.95 8.58
N ILE A 71 3.33 -5.83 8.06
CA ILE A 71 2.60 -4.55 8.08
C ILE A 71 1.27 -4.66 7.31
N THR A 72 1.28 -5.36 6.18
CA THR A 72 0.10 -5.51 5.32
C THR A 72 -1.08 -6.19 6.03
N PRO A 73 -0.97 -7.43 6.56
CA PRO A 73 -2.09 -8.08 7.25
C PRO A 73 -2.49 -7.34 8.53
N LEU A 74 -1.56 -6.62 9.19
CA LEU A 74 -1.87 -5.82 10.38
C LEU A 74 -2.76 -4.62 10.04
N LEU A 75 -2.44 -3.88 8.98
CA LEU A 75 -3.20 -2.69 8.56
C LEU A 75 -4.43 -3.04 7.70
N LEU A 76 -4.43 -4.18 7.01
CA LEU A 76 -5.46 -4.60 6.05
C LEU A 76 -6.01 -6.02 6.34
N PRO A 77 -6.40 -6.37 7.58
CA PRO A 77 -6.65 -7.75 7.98
C PRO A 77 -7.76 -8.45 7.18
N LYS A 78 -8.73 -7.68 6.68
CA LYS A 78 -9.89 -8.21 5.95
C LYS A 78 -9.78 -8.09 4.42
N ALA A 79 -8.70 -7.52 3.89
CA ALA A 79 -8.59 -7.17 2.48
C ALA A 79 -7.54 -8.01 1.73
N GLY A 80 -7.70 -9.34 1.74
CA GLY A 80 -6.70 -10.29 1.21
C GLY A 80 -6.25 -10.00 -0.23
N MET A 81 -7.15 -9.59 -1.13
CA MET A 81 -6.76 -9.24 -2.51
C MET A 81 -5.88 -7.99 -2.60
N LEU A 82 -5.94 -7.10 -1.61
CA LEU A 82 -5.13 -5.88 -1.54
C LEU A 82 -3.79 -6.10 -0.83
N TRP A 83 -3.47 -7.33 -0.38
CA TRP A 83 -2.25 -7.58 0.40
C TRP A 83 -0.95 -7.42 -0.39
N SER A 84 -1.00 -7.55 -1.72
CA SER A 84 0.18 -7.26 -2.56
C SER A 84 0.24 -5.79 -3.03
N ALA A 85 -0.81 -4.99 -2.78
CA ALA A 85 -0.87 -3.62 -3.28
C ALA A 85 0.20 -2.69 -2.69
N PRO A 86 0.53 -2.73 -1.38
CA PRO A 86 1.57 -1.88 -0.79
C PRO A 86 2.93 -1.97 -1.49
N ALA A 87 3.28 -3.14 -2.04
CA ALA A 87 4.53 -3.34 -2.75
C ALA A 87 4.61 -2.61 -4.10
N LEU A 88 3.52 -2.01 -4.59
CA LEU A 88 3.58 -1.10 -5.74
C LEU A 88 4.26 0.23 -5.38
N ALA A 89 4.23 0.65 -4.11
CA ALA A 89 4.87 1.90 -3.69
C ALA A 89 6.38 1.92 -3.96
N PRO A 90 7.19 0.93 -3.55
CA PRO A 90 8.61 0.90 -3.90
C PRO A 90 8.87 0.74 -5.41
N LEU A 91 8.01 0.03 -6.14
CA LEU A 91 8.11 -0.05 -7.61
C LEU A 91 7.90 1.31 -8.27
N LEU A 92 6.94 2.10 -7.78
CA LEU A 92 6.73 3.48 -8.21
C LEU A 92 7.88 4.39 -7.76
N GLY A 93 8.48 4.14 -6.60
CA GLY A 93 9.70 4.84 -6.14
C GLY A 93 10.90 4.57 -7.03
N ALA A 94 11.07 3.35 -7.53
CA ALA A 94 12.15 2.99 -8.44
C ALA A 94 12.12 3.77 -9.78
N VAL A 95 10.93 4.26 -10.18
CA VAL A 95 10.76 5.15 -11.35
C VAL A 95 10.50 6.61 -10.94
N GLY A 96 10.72 6.95 -9.67
CA GLY A 96 10.64 8.30 -9.12
C GLY A 96 9.23 8.82 -8.85
N ILE A 97 8.18 8.03 -9.04
CA ILE A 97 6.77 8.45 -8.93
C ILE A 97 6.04 7.85 -7.72
N ALA A 98 6.76 7.48 -6.65
CA ALA A 98 6.20 6.90 -5.43
C ALA A 98 4.93 7.58 -4.90
N PRO A 99 4.82 8.93 -4.84
CA PRO A 99 3.63 9.60 -4.29
C PRO A 99 2.33 9.29 -5.06
N MET A 100 2.42 8.80 -6.31
CA MET A 100 1.27 8.32 -7.08
C MET A 100 0.48 7.25 -6.33
N PHE A 101 1.15 6.46 -5.48
CA PHE A 101 0.52 5.40 -4.71
C PHE A 101 -0.58 5.92 -3.76
N VAL A 102 -0.47 7.15 -3.26
CA VAL A 102 -1.53 7.79 -2.45
C VAL A 102 -2.84 7.91 -3.25
N GLY A 103 -2.73 8.21 -4.54
CA GLY A 103 -3.87 8.21 -5.47
C GLY A 103 -4.46 6.81 -5.63
N LEU A 104 -3.63 5.79 -5.85
CA LEU A 104 -4.07 4.39 -5.95
C LEU A 104 -4.76 3.90 -4.67
N ALA A 105 -4.30 4.33 -3.50
CA ALA A 105 -4.90 3.96 -2.22
C ALA A 105 -6.38 4.40 -2.12
N THR A 106 -6.79 5.45 -2.84
CA THR A 106 -8.19 5.92 -2.87
C THR A 106 -9.16 4.95 -3.56
N LEU A 107 -8.65 4.02 -4.39
CA LEU A 107 -9.45 2.97 -5.01
C LEU A 107 -10.07 2.03 -3.98
N ALA A 108 -9.56 1.98 -2.75
CA ALA A 108 -10.12 1.14 -1.72
C ALA A 108 -11.54 1.59 -1.31
N PRO A 109 -12.47 0.66 -1.05
CA PRO A 109 -13.88 0.99 -0.88
C PRO A 109 -14.20 1.72 0.43
N THR A 110 -13.37 1.60 1.46
CA THR A 110 -13.65 2.18 2.79
C THR A 110 -12.54 3.12 3.24
N PRO A 111 -12.86 4.20 3.97
CA PRO A 111 -11.87 5.18 4.44
C PRO A 111 -10.73 4.53 5.24
N ARG A 112 -11.06 3.57 6.11
CA ARG A 112 -10.06 2.81 6.87
C ARG A 112 -9.08 2.03 5.98
N ARG A 113 -9.57 1.43 4.88
CA ARG A 113 -8.71 0.71 3.93
C ARG A 113 -7.85 1.67 3.08
N ARG A 114 -8.35 2.87 2.76
CA ARG A 114 -7.58 3.91 2.07
C ARG A 114 -6.40 4.38 2.92
N ALA A 115 -6.68 4.75 4.17
CA ALA A 115 -5.66 5.15 5.13
C ALA A 115 -4.65 4.01 5.40
N GLY A 116 -5.16 2.78 5.62
CA GLY A 116 -4.32 1.60 5.82
C GLY A 116 -3.43 1.28 4.63
N LEU A 117 -3.93 1.42 3.39
CA LEU A 117 -3.10 1.29 2.18
C LEU A 117 -2.05 2.40 2.11
N GLY A 118 -2.42 3.67 2.32
CA GLY A 118 -1.46 4.77 2.30
C GLY A 118 -0.30 4.56 3.27
N ALA A 119 -0.61 4.23 4.53
CA ALA A 119 0.39 3.90 5.54
C ALA A 119 1.23 2.66 5.17
N ALA A 120 0.59 1.57 4.73
CA ALA A 120 1.28 0.34 4.36
C ALA A 120 2.22 0.56 3.17
N GLY A 121 1.78 1.29 2.15
CA GLY A 121 2.58 1.59 0.96
C GLY A 121 3.85 2.36 1.30
N PHE A 122 3.74 3.40 2.13
CA PHE A 122 4.93 4.14 2.56
C PHE A 122 5.87 3.25 3.39
N ALA A 123 5.34 2.47 4.34
CA ALA A 123 6.18 1.61 5.17
C ALA A 123 6.88 0.51 4.35
N TRP A 124 6.24 -0.02 3.32
CA TRP A 124 6.86 -0.89 2.33
C TRP A 124 7.98 -0.19 1.55
N LEU A 125 7.75 1.05 1.13
CA LEU A 125 8.76 1.85 0.45
C LEU A 125 9.99 2.05 1.35
N ALA A 126 9.80 2.52 2.59
CA ALA A 126 10.88 2.78 3.53
C ALA A 126 11.70 1.50 3.83
N LEU A 127 11.04 0.36 4.04
CA LEU A 127 11.73 -0.92 4.23
C LEU A 127 12.45 -1.39 2.96
N CYS A 128 11.94 -1.10 1.78
CA CYS A 128 12.64 -1.35 0.52
C CYS A 128 13.88 -0.46 0.34
N GLU A 129 13.86 0.79 0.78
CA GLU A 129 15.05 1.66 0.79
C GLU A 129 16.15 1.04 1.67
N VAL A 130 15.77 0.52 2.85
CA VAL A 130 16.69 -0.22 3.74
C VAL A 130 17.22 -1.52 3.09
N LEU A 131 16.34 -2.30 2.46
CA LEU A 131 16.72 -3.59 1.83
C LEU A 131 17.60 -3.43 0.58
N THR A 132 17.40 -2.35 -0.18
CA THR A 132 18.06 -2.15 -1.48
C THR A 132 19.19 -1.13 -1.42
N GLU A 133 19.35 -0.41 -0.30
CA GLU A 133 20.28 0.72 -0.14
C GLU A 133 20.10 1.79 -1.24
N ARG A 134 18.87 1.94 -1.74
CA ARG A 134 18.52 2.91 -2.77
C ARG A 134 17.59 3.96 -2.19
N ASP A 135 17.81 5.20 -2.61
CA ASP A 135 16.91 6.31 -2.30
C ASP A 135 15.73 6.27 -3.28
N LEU A 136 14.62 5.67 -2.85
CA LEU A 136 13.40 5.53 -3.65
C LEU A 136 12.49 6.77 -3.52
N LEU A 137 12.54 7.43 -2.36
CA LEU A 137 11.84 8.68 -2.08
C LEU A 137 12.60 9.56 -1.08
N PHE A 138 13.00 9.00 0.06
CA PHE A 138 13.67 9.75 1.14
C PHE A 138 15.03 9.15 1.53
N GLY A 139 15.30 7.90 1.14
CA GLY A 139 16.48 7.15 1.56
C GLY A 139 16.25 6.38 2.86
N ALA A 140 17.25 5.57 3.23
CA ALA A 140 17.23 4.85 4.50
C ALA A 140 17.20 5.82 5.69
N ALA A 141 16.54 5.43 6.78
CA ALA A 141 16.45 6.25 7.98
C ALA A 141 17.82 6.55 8.59
N ASP A 142 17.96 7.73 9.20
CA ASP A 142 19.19 8.09 9.90
C ASP A 142 19.55 7.03 10.97
N GLY A 143 20.81 6.61 10.96
CA GLY A 143 21.30 5.56 11.85
C GLY A 143 21.08 4.14 11.32
N THR A 144 20.39 3.95 10.18
CA THR A 144 20.42 2.66 9.48
C THR A 144 21.82 2.38 8.96
N LEU A 145 22.39 1.24 9.33
CA LEU A 145 23.70 0.81 8.83
C LEU A 145 23.57 0.14 7.46
N ALA A 146 24.68 0.12 6.71
CA ALA A 146 24.77 -0.60 5.45
C ALA A 146 24.36 -2.08 5.62
N ARG A 147 23.60 -2.59 4.66
CA ARG A 147 23.02 -3.93 4.59
C ARG A 147 24.03 -5.03 4.88
N ALA A 148 25.25 -4.92 4.34
CA ALA A 148 26.33 -5.88 4.58
C ALA A 148 26.68 -6.07 6.07
N ARG A 149 26.33 -5.11 6.95
CA ARG A 149 26.59 -5.20 8.40
C ARG A 149 25.55 -6.01 9.16
N TRP A 150 24.33 -6.13 8.64
CA TRP A 150 23.22 -6.74 9.36
C TRP A 150 22.52 -7.88 8.61
N GLU A 151 22.67 -8.02 7.29
CA GLU A 151 21.94 -9.04 6.52
C GLU A 151 22.22 -10.49 6.95
N GLY A 152 23.41 -10.75 7.50
CA GLY A 152 23.81 -12.06 8.03
C GLY A 152 23.33 -12.35 9.46
N SER A 153 22.70 -11.40 10.16
CA SER A 153 22.30 -11.56 11.57
C SER A 153 20.91 -10.97 11.82
N ALA A 154 19.98 -11.81 12.29
CA ALA A 154 18.63 -11.37 12.66
C ALA A 154 18.65 -10.30 13.78
N VAL A 155 19.55 -10.44 14.77
CA VAL A 155 19.68 -9.49 15.88
C VAL A 155 20.19 -8.14 15.39
N ASN A 156 21.23 -8.15 14.54
CA ASN A 156 21.77 -6.92 13.96
C ASN A 156 20.74 -6.27 13.05
N ALA A 157 19.96 -7.03 12.27
CA ALA A 157 18.91 -6.47 11.44
C ALA A 157 17.84 -5.72 12.27
N VAL A 158 17.49 -6.26 13.45
CA VAL A 158 16.61 -5.54 14.36
C VAL A 158 17.26 -4.25 14.84
N GLY A 159 18.48 -4.31 15.38
CA GLY A 159 19.16 -3.14 15.97
C GLY A 159 19.59 -2.06 14.98
N ASP A 160 20.09 -2.46 13.83
CA ASP A 160 20.79 -1.60 12.87
C ASP A 160 19.95 -1.23 11.64
N ALA A 161 18.81 -1.89 11.43
CA ALA A 161 17.93 -1.64 10.28
C ALA A 161 16.49 -1.29 10.71
N VAL A 162 15.89 -2.08 11.59
CA VAL A 162 14.47 -1.90 11.99
C VAL A 162 14.32 -0.84 13.09
N VAL A 163 15.15 -0.87 14.13
CA VAL A 163 15.07 0.08 15.24
C VAL A 163 15.23 1.54 14.78
N PRO A 164 16.19 1.90 13.91
CA PRO A 164 16.32 3.26 13.40
C PRO A 164 15.03 3.78 12.73
N LEU A 165 14.32 2.95 11.98
CA LEU A 165 13.02 3.32 11.39
C LEU A 165 11.95 3.67 12.43
N LEU A 166 12.01 3.03 13.61
CA LEU A 166 11.03 3.20 14.68
C LEU A 166 11.42 4.31 15.67
N SER A 167 12.72 4.57 15.84
CA SER A 167 13.24 5.57 16.78
C SER A 167 13.43 6.95 16.14
N THR A 168 13.37 7.05 14.82
CA THR A 168 13.47 8.31 14.06
C THR A 168 12.10 8.73 13.52
N PRO A 169 11.94 10.00 13.10
CA PRO A 169 10.73 10.45 12.39
C PRO A 169 10.57 9.87 10.97
N ALA A 170 11.37 8.88 10.55
CA ALA A 170 11.32 8.29 9.21
C ALA A 170 9.94 7.71 8.83
N LEU A 171 9.11 7.31 9.79
CA LEU A 171 7.74 6.84 9.55
C LEU A 171 6.67 7.95 9.59
N ALA A 172 7.02 9.21 9.88
CA ALA A 172 6.09 10.32 9.83
C ALA A 172 5.38 10.49 8.47
N PRO A 173 6.06 10.30 7.31
CA PRO A 173 5.38 10.36 6.02
C PRO A 173 4.30 9.28 5.84
N ALA A 174 4.35 8.16 6.57
CA ALA A 174 3.29 7.15 6.53
C ALA A 174 1.94 7.72 6.99
N LEU A 175 1.95 8.58 8.03
CA LEU A 175 0.77 9.27 8.51
C LEU A 175 0.28 10.28 7.47
N VAL A 176 1.20 11.01 6.84
CA VAL A 176 0.86 11.95 5.75
C VAL A 176 0.20 11.20 4.60
N TRP A 177 0.78 10.09 4.13
CA TRP A 177 0.19 9.26 3.08
C TRP A 177 -1.18 8.69 3.47
N ALA A 178 -1.36 8.26 4.72
CA ALA A 178 -2.65 7.76 5.22
C ALA A 178 -3.73 8.84 5.25
N VAL A 179 -3.41 10.03 5.79
CA VAL A 179 -4.32 11.19 5.84
C VAL A 179 -4.66 11.64 4.43
N LEU A 180 -3.67 11.70 3.54
CA LEU A 180 -3.89 12.12 2.18
C LEU A 180 -4.78 11.11 1.43
N ALA A 181 -4.53 9.80 1.55
CA ALA A 181 -5.41 8.79 0.97
C ALA A 181 -6.86 8.85 1.51
N LEU A 182 -7.04 9.32 2.75
CA LEU A 182 -8.35 9.50 3.38
C LEU A 182 -9.10 10.74 2.86
N LEU A 183 -8.39 11.86 2.67
CA LEU A 183 -9.01 13.15 2.36
C LEU A 183 -9.28 13.35 0.87
N LEU A 184 -8.43 12.83 -0.01
CA LEU A 184 -8.52 12.99 -1.46
C LEU A 184 -9.94 12.76 -2.06
N PRO A 185 -10.70 11.72 -1.65
CA PRO A 185 -12.03 11.44 -2.20
C PRO A 185 -13.12 12.42 -1.74
N LEU A 186 -12.88 13.16 -0.65
CA LEU A 186 -13.84 14.15 -0.15
C LEU A 186 -13.91 15.36 -1.08
N PHE A 187 -12.84 15.61 -1.82
CA PHE A 187 -12.71 16.75 -2.71
C PHE A 187 -13.12 16.41 -4.16
N ALA A 188 -12.93 15.17 -4.61
CA ALA A 188 -13.31 14.69 -5.95
C ALA A 188 -14.76 14.13 -5.97
N ARG A 189 -15.76 14.96 -5.66
CA ARG A 189 -17.18 14.54 -5.64
C ARG A 189 -17.87 14.59 -7.02
N GLY A 190 -17.12 14.82 -8.11
CA GLY A 190 -17.62 14.67 -9.48
C GLY A 190 -18.70 15.67 -9.88
N ARG A 191 -18.93 16.72 -9.08
CA ARG A 191 -20.04 17.66 -9.28
C ARG A 191 -19.72 18.71 -10.35
N TRP A 192 -18.44 19.04 -10.54
CA TRP A 192 -17.94 20.02 -11.52
C TRP A 192 -16.51 19.66 -11.92
N ALA A 193 -16.26 19.31 -13.19
CA ALA A 193 -14.92 18.89 -13.67
C ALA A 193 -13.82 19.93 -13.40
N ALA A 194 -14.15 21.23 -13.50
CA ALA A 194 -13.23 22.31 -13.17
C ALA A 194 -12.84 22.32 -11.69
N ALA A 195 -13.80 22.05 -10.78
CA ALA A 195 -13.51 21.95 -9.36
C ALA A 195 -12.63 20.73 -9.06
N ASP A 196 -12.87 19.59 -9.71
CA ASP A 196 -12.06 18.39 -9.56
C ASP A 196 -10.61 18.60 -10.06
N MET A 197 -10.42 19.35 -11.16
CA MET A 197 -9.08 19.75 -11.64
C MET A 197 -8.37 20.71 -10.69
N LEU A 198 -9.07 21.71 -10.13
CA LEU A 198 -8.48 22.62 -9.13
C LEU A 198 -8.09 21.89 -7.86
N VAL A 199 -8.93 20.96 -7.41
CA VAL A 199 -8.65 20.05 -6.28
C VAL A 199 -7.43 19.20 -6.58
N ALA A 200 -7.33 18.59 -7.77
CA ALA A 200 -6.19 17.77 -8.15
C ALA A 200 -4.89 18.58 -8.23
N GLY A 201 -4.97 19.82 -8.74
CA GLY A 201 -3.85 20.75 -8.74
C GLY A 201 -3.41 21.11 -7.31
N ALA A 202 -4.33 21.55 -6.47
CA ALA A 202 -4.07 21.86 -5.07
C ALA A 202 -3.52 20.66 -4.30
N TRP A 203 -4.02 19.46 -4.60
CA TRP A 203 -3.54 18.21 -4.03
C TRP A 203 -2.11 17.88 -4.43
N THR A 204 -1.80 18.02 -5.72
CA THR A 204 -0.45 17.81 -6.26
C THR A 204 0.53 18.76 -5.60
N VAL A 205 0.20 20.05 -5.54
CA VAL A 205 1.02 21.07 -4.89
C VAL A 205 1.18 20.77 -3.39
N GLY A 206 0.10 20.41 -2.70
CA GLY A 206 0.13 20.05 -1.29
C GLY A 206 0.98 18.81 -1.00
N LEU A 207 0.91 17.79 -1.85
CA LEU A 207 1.72 16.58 -1.74
C LEU A 207 3.20 16.89 -1.97
N VAL A 208 3.54 17.66 -3.00
CA VAL A 208 4.92 18.10 -3.26
C VAL A 208 5.45 18.93 -2.09
N ALA A 209 4.67 19.90 -1.59
CA ALA A 209 5.05 20.74 -0.45
C ALA A 209 5.23 19.92 0.83
N ALA A 210 4.36 18.93 1.09
CA ALA A 210 4.49 18.05 2.23
C ALA A 210 5.76 17.19 2.14
N HIS A 211 6.09 16.65 0.96
CA HIS A 211 7.33 15.89 0.76
C HIS A 211 8.57 16.79 0.86
N ALA A 212 8.50 18.04 0.39
CA ALA A 212 9.56 19.04 0.58
C ALA A 212 9.85 19.27 2.06
N ALA A 213 8.81 19.60 2.82
CA ALA A 213 8.90 19.90 4.24
C ALA A 213 9.35 18.68 5.05
N LEU A 214 8.89 17.48 4.68
CA LEU A 214 9.37 16.23 5.28
C LEU A 214 10.83 15.96 4.93
N GLY A 215 11.25 16.16 3.68
CA GLY A 215 12.63 16.04 3.26
C GLY A 215 13.53 16.94 4.10
N ASP A 216 13.23 18.24 4.17
CA ASP A 216 13.99 19.21 4.95
C ASP A 216 14.03 18.86 6.45
N ALA A 217 12.93 18.35 6.99
CA ALA A 217 12.84 17.93 8.39
C ALA A 217 13.62 16.64 8.69
N LEU A 218 13.78 15.76 7.69
CA LEU A 218 14.46 14.48 7.82
C LEU A 218 15.96 14.57 7.52
N SER A 219 16.40 15.40 6.56
CA SER A 219 17.77 15.40 6.07
C SER A 219 18.73 16.33 6.80
N GLY A 220 18.25 17.29 7.61
CA GLY A 220 19.10 18.28 8.30
C GLY A 220 19.96 19.19 7.39
N ALA A 221 19.95 18.95 6.06
CA ALA A 221 20.70 19.64 5.01
C ALA A 221 19.82 19.75 3.76
N GLY A 222 19.86 20.94 3.14
CA GLY A 222 18.88 21.48 2.19
C GLY A 222 18.73 20.81 0.81
N PRO A 223 18.05 21.49 -0.13
CA PRO A 223 17.03 20.88 -0.96
C PRO A 223 17.59 20.19 -2.21
N GLY A 224 17.26 18.91 -2.35
CA GLY A 224 17.37 18.14 -3.59
C GLY A 224 16.04 17.47 -3.91
N LEU A 225 14.96 18.24 -4.04
CA LEU A 225 13.65 17.67 -4.35
C LEU A 225 13.66 17.15 -5.79
N ALA A 226 13.81 15.83 -5.93
CA ALA A 226 13.92 15.16 -7.22
C ALA A 226 12.67 15.40 -8.08
N GLN A 227 12.88 15.64 -9.39
CA GLN A 227 11.83 15.87 -10.38
C GLN A 227 10.72 14.81 -10.37
N GLY A 228 11.04 13.58 -9.93
CA GLY A 228 10.09 12.48 -9.81
C GLY A 228 8.92 12.75 -8.85
N VAL A 229 9.15 13.46 -7.73
CA VAL A 229 8.11 13.72 -6.72
C VAL A 229 6.96 14.54 -7.33
N VAL A 230 7.30 15.52 -8.18
CA VAL A 230 6.32 16.37 -8.86
C VAL A 230 5.50 15.57 -9.85
N VAL A 231 6.15 14.75 -10.68
CA VAL A 231 5.48 13.90 -11.68
C VAL A 231 4.58 12.87 -11.00
N GLY A 232 5.06 12.21 -9.94
CA GLY A 232 4.29 11.20 -9.21
C GLY A 232 3.08 11.78 -8.50
N ALA A 233 3.22 12.98 -7.91
CA ALA A 233 2.10 13.69 -7.31
C ALA A 233 1.01 14.03 -8.32
N ALA A 234 1.40 14.54 -9.49
CA ALA A 234 0.46 14.87 -10.57
C ALA A 234 -0.30 13.64 -11.07
N LEU A 235 0.40 12.53 -11.32
CA LEU A 235 -0.21 11.28 -11.76
C LEU A 235 -1.17 10.71 -10.70
N GLY A 236 -0.80 10.76 -9.42
CA GLY A 236 -1.67 10.33 -8.32
C GLY A 236 -2.97 11.12 -8.25
N ALA A 237 -2.90 12.44 -8.47
CA ALA A 237 -4.08 13.30 -8.50
C ALA A 237 -5.00 12.97 -9.69
N VAL A 238 -4.44 12.72 -10.88
CA VAL A 238 -5.20 12.30 -12.07
C VAL A 238 -5.94 10.97 -11.82
N VAL A 239 -5.27 9.99 -11.22
CA VAL A 239 -5.91 8.70 -10.86
C VAL A 239 -7.08 8.93 -9.89
N ALA A 240 -6.93 9.79 -8.89
CA ALA A 240 -8.02 10.04 -7.95
C ALA A 240 -9.21 10.76 -8.59
N VAL A 241 -8.97 11.74 -9.47
CA VAL A 241 -10.03 12.44 -10.21
C VAL A 241 -10.77 11.48 -11.14
N THR A 242 -10.05 10.68 -11.92
CA THR A 242 -10.68 9.71 -12.84
C THR A 242 -11.58 8.72 -12.10
N VAL A 243 -11.21 8.31 -10.89
CA VAL A 243 -12.02 7.43 -10.03
C VAL A 243 -13.25 8.15 -9.48
N GLY A 244 -13.13 9.42 -9.08
CA GLY A 244 -14.26 10.24 -8.64
C GLY A 244 -15.26 10.56 -9.76
N LEU A 245 -14.81 10.53 -11.01
CA LEU A 245 -15.64 10.72 -12.21
C LEU A 245 -16.35 9.46 -12.69
N LEU A 246 -15.98 8.26 -12.19
CA LEU A 246 -16.71 7.04 -12.53
C LEU A 246 -18.11 7.14 -11.90
N PRO A 247 -19.18 7.14 -12.73
CA PRO A 247 -20.52 7.30 -12.20
C PRO A 247 -20.82 6.14 -11.25
N SER A 248 -21.38 6.44 -10.09
CA SER A 248 -21.82 5.46 -9.11
C SER A 248 -23.05 4.69 -9.62
N TRP A 249 -22.86 3.85 -10.65
CA TRP A 249 -23.86 2.98 -11.30
C TRP A 249 -24.48 1.91 -10.39
N SER A 250 -24.26 1.98 -9.08
CA SER A 250 -24.66 0.96 -8.10
C SER A 250 -25.79 1.37 -7.16
N TYR A 251 -26.51 2.47 -7.42
CA TYR A 251 -27.70 2.82 -6.63
C TYR A 251 -29.04 2.41 -7.28
N GLU A 252 -29.06 2.02 -8.55
CA GLU A 252 -30.32 1.87 -9.30
C GLU A 252 -30.91 0.45 -9.32
N ARG A 253 -30.30 -0.54 -8.64
CA ARG A 253 -30.77 -1.94 -8.73
C ARG A 253 -31.67 -2.48 -7.61
N HIS A 254 -32.00 -1.74 -6.56
CA HIS A 254 -32.85 -2.28 -5.47
C HIS A 254 -34.00 -1.39 -4.98
N HIS A 255 -34.35 -0.32 -5.67
CA HIS A 255 -35.67 0.31 -5.48
C HIS A 255 -36.64 -0.16 -6.56
N THR A 256 -37.02 -1.43 -6.50
CA THR A 256 -38.37 -1.80 -6.96
C THR A 256 -39.36 -1.10 -6.05
N PRO A 257 -40.21 -0.19 -6.55
CA PRO A 257 -41.33 0.31 -5.76
C PRO A 257 -42.19 -0.90 -5.42
N ARG A 258 -42.45 -1.15 -4.13
CA ARG A 258 -43.56 -2.00 -3.72
C ARG A 258 -44.85 -1.27 -4.12
N ALA A 259 -45.22 -1.43 -5.39
CA ALA A 259 -46.53 -1.05 -5.90
C ALA A 259 -47.58 -1.83 -5.12
N GLY A 260 -48.55 -1.10 -4.59
CA GLY A 260 -49.54 -1.58 -3.65
C GLY A 260 -50.37 -2.77 -4.14
N ARG A 261 -50.73 -3.62 -3.19
CA ARG A 261 -51.85 -4.56 -3.26
C ARG A 261 -52.14 -4.98 -1.81
N GLY A 262 -53.27 -4.70 -1.20
CA GLY A 262 -54.46 -3.96 -1.58
C GLY A 262 -55.33 -3.87 -0.32
N SER A 263 -56.10 -2.80 -0.21
CA SER A 263 -57.18 -2.68 0.75
C SER A 263 -58.15 -3.87 0.61
N ARG A 264 -58.38 -4.63 1.68
CA ARG A 264 -59.61 -5.42 1.85
C ARG A 264 -60.29 -5.05 3.16
N SER A 265 -61.24 -4.12 3.02
CA SER A 265 -62.61 -4.22 3.51
C SER A 265 -62.87 -5.15 4.72
N ARG A 266 -63.03 -4.50 5.88
CA ARG A 266 -64.23 -4.53 6.74
C ARG A 266 -65.30 -5.58 6.36
N THR A 267 -65.49 -6.58 7.22
CA THR A 267 -66.81 -7.19 7.45
C THR A 267 -66.95 -7.54 8.93
N THR A 268 -67.79 -6.75 9.60
CA THR A 268 -68.43 -7.03 10.88
C THR A 268 -69.35 -8.24 10.74
N LEU A 269 -69.26 -9.20 11.66
CA LEU A 269 -70.35 -10.15 11.95
C LEU A 269 -70.27 -10.56 13.42
N SER A 270 -71.16 -9.96 14.21
CA SER A 270 -71.67 -10.49 15.46
C SER A 270 -72.52 -11.73 15.16
N PRO A 271 -72.59 -12.68 16.09
CA PRO A 271 -73.93 -13.11 16.49
C PRO A 271 -74.09 -13.17 18.01
N ASP A 272 -75.22 -12.64 18.46
CA ASP A 272 -75.91 -13.03 19.68
C ASP A 272 -76.12 -14.54 19.74
N ARG A 273 -75.81 -15.14 20.90
CA ARG A 273 -76.72 -15.95 21.73
C ARG A 273 -76.05 -16.33 23.05
#